data_AF-A0A6G3UVT7-F1
#
_entry.id   AF-A0A6G3UVT7-F1
#
_cell.length_a   1.000
_cell.length_b   1.000
_cell.length_c   1.000
_cell.angle_alpha   90.00
_cell.angle_beta   90.00
_cell.angle_gamma   90.00
#
_symmetry.space_group_name_H-M   'P 1'
#
loop_
_entity.id
_entity.type
_entity.pdbx_description
1 polymer ?
#
loop_
_entity_poly.entity_id
_entity_poly.type
_entity_poly.pdbx_seq_one_letter_code
_entity_poly.pdbx_strand_id
1 'polypeptide(L)'
;MRVAEARAAAAHWVAAHARPAPGYLGAYFSGSTVGRPDDAELPVSSDVDVVVVTEGDEAPAKPGKLLHEGALLEITYEPWAVLADPDAVLGAYHLAGGFRRDTVIDDPTGRLRALHAYVAPRFAERDQVRRRCLDARHRVESRLAALDPGQPFATRVTAWLFPTGVTAHLPLVAALRNPTVRLRYPAARDVLTEYGQEALYPELLALLGCEAVSARQVRHHLAELTRTFDATVPIARTPFFFSSDLTERARPIAIDGSRELIDRGDHREAVFWLLATFARCHTVLAQDAPDLHTARLPAFREAVADLTGLTGTAALLARRDEVLRFVPRLWAVTEELLAADPEVLG
;
A
#
# COMPACT_ATOMS: atom_id res chain seq x y z
N MET A 1 9.02 13.68 15.06
CA MET A 1 10.45 13.68 14.65
C MET A 1 10.54 14.20 13.22
N ARG A 2 11.69 14.69 12.79
CA ARG A 2 11.89 15.13 11.38
C ARG A 2 12.21 13.94 10.48
N VAL A 3 11.90 14.06 9.19
CA VAL A 3 12.20 13.02 8.19
C VAL A 3 13.70 12.72 8.12
N ALA A 4 14.57 13.74 8.21
CA ALA A 4 16.02 13.53 8.23
C ALA A 4 16.49 12.67 9.40
N GLU A 5 15.95 12.92 10.60
CA GLU A 5 16.28 12.15 11.81
C GLU A 5 15.86 10.69 11.65
N ALA A 6 14.67 10.46 11.08
CA ALA A 6 14.15 9.11 10.86
C ALA A 6 14.97 8.35 9.79
N ARG A 7 15.41 9.04 8.73
CA ARG A 7 16.32 8.46 7.72
C ARG A 7 17.71 8.15 8.32
N ALA A 8 18.23 9.01 9.18
CA ALA A 8 19.49 8.76 9.88
C ALA A 8 19.40 7.53 10.79
N ALA A 9 18.30 7.40 11.55
CA ALA A 9 18.03 6.21 12.36
C ALA A 9 17.96 4.92 11.51
N ALA A 10 17.28 4.97 10.36
CA ALA A 10 17.22 3.86 9.43
C ALA A 10 18.60 3.48 8.86
N ALA A 11 19.41 4.47 8.47
CA ALA A 11 20.77 4.24 7.98
C ALA A 11 21.67 3.64 9.06
N HIS A 12 21.54 4.10 10.30
CA HIS A 12 22.24 3.51 11.44
C HIS A 12 21.80 2.05 11.65
N TRP A 13 20.50 1.77 11.61
CA TRP A 13 20.00 0.40 11.72
C TRP A 13 20.59 -0.51 10.63
N VAL A 14 20.60 -0.06 9.38
CA VAL A 14 21.19 -0.79 8.24
C VAL A 14 22.67 -1.10 8.50
N ALA A 15 23.46 -0.10 8.90
CA ALA A 15 24.89 -0.28 9.16
C ALA A 15 25.17 -1.28 10.29
N ALA A 16 24.36 -1.25 11.36
CA ALA A 16 24.55 -2.09 12.54
C ALA A 16 24.00 -3.52 12.39
N HIS A 17 22.90 -3.71 11.65
CA HIS A 17 22.16 -4.98 11.64
C HIS A 17 22.09 -5.65 10.27
N ALA A 18 21.87 -4.89 9.20
CA ALA A 18 21.71 -5.46 7.85
C ALA A 18 23.05 -5.70 7.16
N ARG A 19 23.94 -4.70 7.16
CA ARG A 19 25.23 -4.74 6.49
C ARG A 19 26.14 -5.90 6.92
N PRO A 20 26.21 -6.29 8.21
CA PRO A 20 27.04 -7.43 8.62
C PRO A 20 26.48 -8.80 8.21
N ALA A 21 25.21 -8.87 7.78
CA ALA A 21 24.58 -10.14 7.44
C ALA A 21 25.17 -10.75 6.16
N PRO A 22 25.38 -12.08 6.11
CA PRO A 22 25.79 -12.76 4.89
C PRO A 22 24.82 -12.50 3.74
N GLY A 23 25.36 -12.27 2.54
CA GLY A 23 24.58 -12.02 1.33
C GLY A 23 23.98 -10.61 1.24
N TYR A 24 24.31 -9.67 2.13
CA TYR A 24 23.89 -8.28 1.99
C TYR A 24 24.50 -7.62 0.74
N LEU A 25 23.67 -6.98 -0.09
CA LEU A 25 24.10 -6.31 -1.33
C LEU A 25 23.91 -4.79 -1.30
N GLY A 26 23.05 -4.29 -0.41
CA GLY A 26 22.77 -2.87 -0.23
C GLY A 26 21.40 -2.63 0.40
N ALA A 27 21.06 -1.36 0.61
CA ALA A 27 19.74 -0.95 1.10
C ALA A 27 19.32 0.41 0.52
N TYR A 28 18.01 0.61 0.38
CA TYR A 28 17.43 1.87 -0.10
C TYR A 28 16.09 2.19 0.59
N PHE A 29 15.71 3.47 0.58
CA PHE A 29 14.42 3.93 1.07
C PHE A 29 13.31 3.69 0.05
N SER A 30 12.13 3.31 0.52
CA SER A 30 10.93 3.22 -0.30
C SER A 30 9.73 3.91 0.36
N GLY A 31 8.54 3.76 -0.23
CA GLY A 31 7.30 4.20 0.38
C GLY A 31 7.14 5.71 0.53
N SER A 32 6.43 6.11 1.59
CA SER A 32 5.84 7.46 1.69
C SER A 32 6.82 8.57 2.10
N THR A 33 7.96 8.20 2.65
CA THR A 33 9.02 9.15 3.01
C THR A 33 9.87 9.55 1.81
N VAL A 34 9.85 8.77 0.72
CA VAL A 34 10.59 9.09 -0.50
C VAL A 34 10.08 10.38 -1.11
N GLY A 35 11.00 11.33 -1.29
CA GLY A 35 10.74 12.63 -1.88
C GLY A 35 10.14 13.68 -0.95
N ARG A 36 9.93 13.34 0.34
CA ARG A 36 9.63 14.34 1.38
C ARG A 36 10.87 15.16 1.75
N PRO A 37 10.72 16.47 2.03
CA PRO A 37 11.78 17.31 2.56
C PRO A 37 12.33 16.79 3.89
N ASP A 38 13.61 17.03 4.13
CA ASP A 38 14.33 16.58 5.33
C ASP A 38 13.84 17.22 6.62
N ASP A 39 13.40 18.48 6.54
CA ASP A 39 12.86 19.27 7.65
C ASP A 39 11.38 19.01 7.94
N ALA A 40 10.68 18.31 7.05
CA ALA A 40 9.28 17.95 7.23
C ALA A 40 9.10 17.05 8.45
N GLU A 41 7.96 17.20 9.13
CA GLU A 41 7.57 16.33 10.22
C GLU A 41 7.13 14.95 9.69
N LEU A 42 7.66 13.90 10.31
CA LEU A 42 7.18 12.53 10.12
C LEU A 42 5.97 12.30 11.05
N PRO A 43 4.77 12.05 10.49
CA PRO A 43 3.59 11.75 11.30
C PRO A 43 3.81 10.52 12.18
N VAL A 44 3.21 10.51 13.37
CA VAL A 44 3.24 9.35 14.29
C VAL A 44 2.59 8.11 13.66
N SER A 45 1.65 8.34 12.74
CA SER A 45 1.00 7.29 11.95
C SER A 45 1.84 6.82 10.75
N SER A 46 3.09 7.28 10.59
CA SER A 46 3.99 6.90 9.50
C SER A 46 5.23 6.15 9.99
N ASP A 47 5.72 5.26 9.13
CA ASP A 47 6.97 4.53 9.24
C ASP A 47 7.97 4.96 8.15
N VAL A 48 9.21 4.50 8.30
CA VAL A 48 10.24 4.58 7.27
C VAL A 48 10.41 3.21 6.65
N ASP A 49 10.01 3.07 5.39
CA ASP A 49 10.20 1.84 4.63
C ASP A 49 11.67 1.71 4.18
N VAL A 50 12.32 0.65 4.63
CA VAL A 50 13.69 0.29 4.25
C VAL A 50 13.66 -1.03 3.50
N VAL A 51 14.19 -1.03 2.27
CA VAL A 51 14.40 -2.27 1.51
C VAL A 51 15.86 -2.68 1.66
N VAL A 52 16.09 -3.86 2.21
CA VAL A 52 17.41 -4.50 2.28
C VAL A 52 17.50 -5.53 1.17
N VAL A 53 18.51 -5.38 0.32
CA VAL A 53 18.71 -6.21 -0.85
C VAL A 53 19.70 -7.32 -0.52
N THR A 54 19.29 -8.56 -0.76
CA THR A 54 20.08 -9.75 -0.41
C THR A 54 20.40 -10.59 -1.65
N GLU A 55 21.49 -11.34 -1.56
CA GLU A 55 21.83 -12.41 -2.49
C GLU A 55 20.88 -13.61 -2.31
N GLY A 56 20.75 -14.41 -3.37
CA GLY A 56 19.83 -15.55 -3.44
C GLY A 56 18.51 -15.23 -4.15
N ASP A 57 17.65 -16.24 -4.22
CA ASP A 57 16.37 -16.19 -4.94
C ASP A 57 15.17 -15.98 -4.01
N GLU A 58 15.34 -16.18 -2.69
CA GLU A 58 14.27 -16.08 -1.70
C GLU A 58 14.59 -15.04 -0.62
N ALA A 59 13.59 -14.23 -0.27
CA ALA A 59 13.70 -13.25 0.80
C ALA A 59 13.60 -13.95 2.16
N PRO A 60 14.48 -13.61 3.13
CA PRO A 60 14.28 -13.99 4.52
C PRO A 60 12.93 -13.47 5.05
N ALA A 61 12.45 -14.09 6.13
CA ALA A 61 11.26 -13.60 6.83
C ALA A 61 11.46 -12.15 7.27
N LYS A 62 10.47 -11.30 7.02
CA LYS A 62 10.53 -9.88 7.39
C LYS A 62 10.61 -9.76 8.92
N PRO A 63 11.52 -8.93 9.46
CA PRO A 63 11.60 -8.69 10.91
C PRO A 63 10.40 -7.83 11.39
N GLY A 64 9.67 -7.25 10.44
CA GLY A 64 8.46 -6.47 10.68
C GLY A 64 8.74 -5.03 11.07
N LYS A 65 7.76 -4.44 11.78
CA LYS A 65 7.82 -3.05 12.26
C LYS A 65 8.62 -2.98 13.56
N LEU A 66 9.73 -2.24 13.56
CA LEU A 66 10.63 -2.13 14.71
C LEU A 66 10.93 -0.66 15.03
N LEU A 67 11.07 -0.35 16.32
CA LEU A 67 11.43 0.98 16.78
C LEU A 67 12.96 1.05 16.93
N HIS A 68 13.60 1.99 16.23
CA HIS A 68 15.04 2.23 16.32
C HIS A 68 15.28 3.73 16.43
N GLU A 69 15.94 4.16 17.51
CA GLU A 69 16.24 5.58 17.78
C GLU A 69 15.03 6.52 17.67
N GLY A 70 13.86 6.03 18.09
CA GLY A 70 12.60 6.76 18.04
C GLY A 70 11.89 6.75 16.67
N ALA A 71 12.52 6.24 15.61
CA ALA A 71 11.89 6.00 14.32
C ALA A 71 11.25 4.61 14.26
N LEU A 72 10.02 4.53 13.74
CA LEU A 72 9.39 3.26 13.39
C LEU A 72 9.84 2.86 11.98
N LEU A 73 10.57 1.75 11.87
CA LEU A 73 11.10 1.23 10.61
C LEU A 73 10.28 0.02 10.17
N GLU A 74 9.95 -0.04 8.88
CA GLU A 74 9.43 -1.25 8.24
C GLU A 74 10.51 -1.81 7.30
N ILE A 75 11.11 -2.94 7.70
CA ILE A 75 12.17 -3.58 6.91
C ILE A 75 11.56 -4.62 5.99
N THR A 76 11.83 -4.49 4.69
CA THR A 76 11.54 -5.50 3.68
C THR A 76 12.85 -6.05 3.13
N TYR A 77 12.98 -7.37 3.10
CA TYR A 77 14.05 -8.02 2.35
C TYR A 77 13.59 -8.28 0.92
N GLU A 78 14.44 -7.94 -0.05
CA GLU A 78 14.18 -8.16 -1.48
C GLU A 78 15.39 -8.89 -2.10
N PRO A 79 15.19 -10.05 -2.74
CA PRO A 79 16.27 -10.74 -3.44
C PRO A 79 16.74 -9.93 -4.65
N TRP A 80 18.03 -9.92 -4.93
CA TRP A 80 18.58 -9.20 -6.10
C TRP A 80 17.95 -9.66 -7.41
N ALA A 81 17.51 -10.92 -7.52
CA ALA A 81 16.83 -11.44 -8.69
C ALA A 81 15.61 -10.60 -9.13
N VAL A 82 14.92 -9.95 -8.19
CA VAL A 82 13.77 -9.07 -8.46
C VAL A 82 14.20 -7.71 -9.03
N LEU A 83 15.44 -7.29 -8.76
CA LEU A 83 16.01 -6.01 -9.18
C LEU A 83 17.04 -6.13 -10.31
N ALA A 84 17.37 -7.36 -10.72
CA ALA A 84 18.46 -7.65 -11.62
C ALA A 84 18.23 -7.15 -13.06
N ASP A 85 16.96 -7.05 -13.49
CA ASP A 85 16.56 -6.50 -14.79
C ASP A 85 16.08 -5.04 -14.63
N PRO A 86 16.89 -4.05 -15.06
CA PRO A 86 16.53 -2.64 -14.94
C PRO A 86 15.27 -2.25 -15.72
N ASP A 87 14.96 -2.91 -16.83
CA ASP A 87 13.76 -2.63 -17.63
C ASP A 87 12.50 -3.18 -16.95
N ALA A 88 12.61 -4.35 -16.29
CA ALA A 88 11.54 -4.88 -15.45
C ALA A 88 11.27 -3.95 -14.26
N VAL A 89 12.31 -3.46 -13.58
CA VAL A 89 12.18 -2.50 -12.47
C VAL A 89 11.54 -1.20 -12.95
N LEU A 90 12.00 -0.63 -14.07
CA LEU A 90 11.49 0.62 -14.63
C LEU A 90 10.01 0.52 -15.07
N GLY A 91 9.60 -0.68 -15.55
CA GLY A 91 8.24 -0.99 -15.94
C GLY A 91 7.29 -1.37 -14.79
N ALA A 92 7.82 -1.66 -13.60
CA ALA A 92 7.01 -2.04 -12.44
C ALA A 92 6.54 -0.80 -11.65
N TYR A 93 5.22 -0.58 -11.56
CA TYR A 93 4.68 0.65 -10.94
C TYR A 93 5.01 0.78 -9.44
N HIS A 94 5.32 -0.33 -8.79
CA HIS A 94 5.59 -0.43 -7.36
C HIS A 94 7.09 -0.47 -7.00
N LEU A 95 7.98 -0.66 -7.99
CA LEU A 95 9.42 -0.71 -7.78
C LEU A 95 10.11 0.55 -8.29
N ALA A 96 9.74 1.02 -9.49
CA ALA A 96 10.40 2.14 -10.17
C ALA A 96 10.48 3.41 -9.30
N GLY A 97 9.45 3.68 -8.49
CA GLY A 97 9.39 4.85 -7.62
C GLY A 97 10.55 4.93 -6.62
N GLY A 98 11.07 3.78 -6.17
CA GLY A 98 12.22 3.71 -5.29
C GLY A 98 13.52 4.19 -5.95
N PHE A 99 13.61 4.14 -7.28
CA PHE A 99 14.83 4.48 -8.03
C PHE A 99 14.68 5.73 -8.91
N ARG A 100 13.57 6.48 -8.79
CA ARG A 100 13.40 7.77 -9.47
C ARG A 100 14.36 8.85 -8.94
N ARG A 101 14.70 8.77 -7.65
CA ARG A 101 15.62 9.66 -6.93
C ARG A 101 16.67 8.82 -6.23
N ASP A 102 17.76 9.45 -5.77
CA ASP A 102 18.77 8.73 -4.98
C ASP A 102 18.21 8.45 -3.58
N THR A 103 17.68 7.24 -3.42
CA THR A 103 17.14 6.70 -2.15
C THR A 103 18.12 5.73 -1.49
N VAL A 104 19.31 5.53 -2.09
CA VAL A 104 20.28 4.53 -1.64
C VAL A 104 20.82 4.93 -0.27
N ILE A 105 20.66 4.01 0.69
CA ILE A 105 21.17 4.15 2.06
C ILE A 105 22.63 3.68 2.09
N ASP A 106 22.89 2.50 1.53
CA ASP A 106 24.21 1.88 1.45
C ASP A 106 24.26 0.94 0.24
N ASP A 107 25.39 0.90 -0.46
CA ASP A 107 25.56 0.14 -1.71
C ASP A 107 27.01 -0.31 -1.88
N PRO A 108 27.47 -1.31 -1.10
CA PRO A 108 28.84 -1.79 -1.17
C PRO A 108 29.19 -2.45 -2.52
N THR A 109 28.18 -2.83 -3.31
CA THR A 109 28.37 -3.51 -4.59
C THR A 109 28.31 -2.56 -5.79
N GLY A 110 27.81 -1.33 -5.60
CA GLY A 110 27.55 -0.37 -6.67
C GLY A 110 26.32 -0.69 -7.54
N ARG A 111 25.61 -1.79 -7.24
CA ARG A 111 24.51 -2.29 -8.07
C ARG A 111 23.26 -1.43 -7.94
N LEU A 112 22.95 -0.92 -6.74
CA LEU A 112 21.77 -0.08 -6.52
C LEU A 112 21.94 1.30 -7.16
N ARG A 113 23.15 1.89 -7.07
CA ARG A 113 23.47 3.16 -7.74
C ARG A 113 23.48 3.00 -9.27
N ALA A 114 23.94 1.86 -9.79
CA ALA A 114 23.82 1.56 -11.22
C ALA A 114 22.36 1.46 -11.68
N LEU A 115 21.51 0.79 -10.89
CA LEU A 115 20.07 0.69 -11.16
C LEU A 115 19.38 2.07 -11.09
N HIS A 116 19.70 2.88 -10.08
CA HIS A 116 19.22 4.27 -9.99
C HIS A 116 19.65 5.09 -11.22
N ALA A 117 20.92 5.01 -11.63
CA ALA A 117 21.42 5.72 -12.81
C ALA A 117 20.73 5.28 -14.12
N TYR A 118 20.21 4.05 -14.16
CA TYR A 118 19.40 3.57 -15.28
C TYR A 118 17.96 4.11 -15.24
N VAL A 119 17.30 3.98 -14.08
CA VAL A 119 15.87 4.27 -13.89
C VAL A 119 15.58 5.76 -13.83
N ALA A 120 16.33 6.53 -13.05
CA ALA A 120 16.05 7.95 -12.78
C ALA A 120 15.89 8.81 -14.05
N PRO A 121 16.83 8.80 -15.03
CA PRO A 121 16.69 9.63 -16.22
C PRO A 121 15.55 9.18 -17.15
N ARG A 122 15.16 7.90 -17.10
CA ARG A 122 14.12 7.30 -17.94
C ARG A 122 12.76 7.26 -17.27
N PHE A 123 12.70 7.62 -15.99
CA PHE A 123 11.48 7.48 -15.20
C PHE A 123 10.32 8.24 -15.84
N ALA A 124 10.55 9.46 -16.32
CA ALA A 124 9.49 10.27 -16.90
C ALA A 124 9.23 10.02 -18.40
N GLU A 125 9.96 9.10 -19.06
CA GLU A 125 9.74 8.81 -20.48
C GLU A 125 8.33 8.24 -20.71
N ARG A 126 7.62 8.80 -21.69
CA ARG A 126 6.22 8.50 -22.00
C ARG A 126 5.92 7.00 -22.09
N ASP A 127 6.74 6.27 -22.85
CA ASP A 127 6.56 4.82 -23.02
C ASP A 127 6.78 4.04 -21.71
N GLN A 128 7.68 4.52 -20.85
CA GLN A 128 7.96 3.91 -19.55
C GLN A 128 6.84 4.20 -18.53
N VAL A 129 6.31 5.42 -18.53
CA VAL A 129 5.11 5.77 -17.74
C VAL A 129 3.94 4.89 -18.16
N ARG A 130 3.70 4.80 -19.47
CA ARG A 130 2.63 3.96 -20.03
C ARG A 130 2.80 2.49 -19.67
N ARG A 131 4.03 1.96 -19.72
CA ARG A 131 4.35 0.59 -19.29
C ARG A 131 4.01 0.36 -17.83
N ARG A 132 4.31 1.31 -16.93
CA ARG A 132 3.92 1.21 -15.52
C ARG A 132 2.41 1.31 -15.31
N CYS A 133 1.71 2.15 -16.07
CA CYS A 133 0.25 2.21 -16.04
C CYS A 133 -0.35 0.85 -16.48
N LEU A 134 0.21 0.21 -17.50
CA LEU A 134 -0.19 -1.13 -17.94
C LEU A 134 0.09 -2.20 -16.86
N ASP A 135 1.22 -2.15 -16.17
CA ASP A 135 1.51 -3.05 -15.04
C ASP A 135 0.47 -2.90 -13.91
N ALA A 136 0.12 -1.66 -13.54
CA ALA A 136 -0.92 -1.39 -12.56
C ALA A 136 -2.29 -1.93 -13.01
N ARG A 137 -2.68 -1.66 -14.26
CA ARG A 137 -3.91 -2.19 -14.87
C ARG A 137 -3.94 -3.71 -14.85
N HIS A 138 -2.88 -4.36 -15.31
CA HIS A 138 -2.77 -5.81 -15.33
C HIS A 138 -2.94 -6.39 -13.93
N ARG A 139 -2.38 -5.74 -12.90
CA ARG A 139 -2.55 -6.17 -11.50
C ARG A 139 -4.00 -6.05 -11.00
N VAL A 140 -4.77 -5.06 -11.46
CA VAL A 140 -6.21 -4.98 -11.18
C VAL A 140 -6.94 -6.16 -11.82
N GLU A 141 -6.76 -6.33 -13.13
CA GLU A 141 -7.49 -7.31 -13.94
C GLU A 141 -7.17 -8.76 -13.52
N SER A 142 -5.87 -9.12 -13.45
CA SER A 142 -5.42 -10.47 -13.13
C SER A 142 -5.83 -10.93 -11.73
N ARG A 143 -5.71 -10.06 -10.71
CA ARG A 143 -6.02 -10.42 -9.32
C ARG A 143 -7.53 -10.53 -9.09
N LEU A 144 -8.33 -9.67 -9.72
CA LEU A 144 -9.79 -9.79 -9.65
C LEU A 144 -10.29 -11.03 -10.39
N ALA A 145 -9.67 -11.37 -11.54
CA ALA A 145 -9.98 -12.61 -12.25
C ALA A 145 -9.65 -13.86 -11.43
N ALA A 146 -8.58 -13.81 -10.63
CA ALA A 146 -8.16 -14.89 -9.74
C ALA A 146 -8.94 -14.98 -8.41
N LEU A 147 -9.98 -14.16 -8.20
CA LEU A 147 -10.77 -14.18 -6.98
C LEU A 147 -11.51 -15.53 -6.82
N ASP A 148 -11.13 -16.27 -5.78
CA ASP A 148 -11.73 -17.56 -5.44
C ASP A 148 -12.87 -17.40 -4.41
N PRO A 149 -14.13 -17.68 -4.77
CA PRO A 149 -15.26 -17.57 -3.86
C PRO A 149 -15.27 -18.66 -2.76
N GLY A 150 -14.45 -19.71 -2.88
CA GLY A 150 -14.29 -20.77 -1.87
C GLY A 150 -13.42 -20.37 -0.67
N GLN A 151 -12.66 -19.27 -0.77
CA GLN A 151 -11.76 -18.82 0.30
C GLN A 151 -12.52 -18.33 1.55
N PRO A 152 -11.87 -18.32 2.73
CA PRO A 152 -12.41 -17.70 3.94
C PRO A 152 -12.83 -16.24 3.71
N PHE A 153 -13.84 -15.78 4.47
CA PHE A 153 -14.44 -14.46 4.26
C PHE A 153 -13.42 -13.31 4.28
N ALA A 154 -12.52 -13.27 5.27
CA ALA A 154 -11.46 -12.26 5.34
C ALA A 154 -10.51 -12.27 4.14
N THR A 155 -10.16 -13.46 3.65
CA THR A 155 -9.35 -13.64 2.45
C THR A 155 -10.05 -13.12 1.21
N ARG A 156 -11.36 -13.41 1.05
CA ARG A 156 -12.16 -12.90 -0.08
C ARG A 156 -12.29 -11.38 -0.08
N VAL A 157 -12.53 -10.78 1.09
CA VAL A 157 -12.56 -9.32 1.25
C VAL A 157 -11.23 -8.73 0.81
N THR A 158 -10.11 -9.28 1.30
CA THR A 158 -8.76 -8.82 0.91
C THR A 158 -8.47 -8.97 -0.59
N ALA A 159 -8.82 -10.13 -1.16
CA ALA A 159 -8.58 -10.46 -2.56
C ALA A 159 -9.32 -9.54 -3.54
N TRP A 160 -10.49 -9.02 -3.15
CA TRP A 160 -11.19 -7.97 -3.88
C TRP A 160 -10.65 -6.57 -3.57
N LEU A 161 -10.54 -6.25 -2.28
CA LEU A 161 -10.26 -4.89 -1.80
C LEU A 161 -8.94 -4.33 -2.33
N PHE A 162 -7.87 -5.14 -2.32
CA PHE A 162 -6.55 -4.70 -2.78
C PHE A 162 -6.47 -4.35 -4.27
N PRO A 163 -6.84 -5.25 -5.21
CA PRO A 163 -6.83 -4.89 -6.63
C PRO A 163 -7.86 -3.81 -6.98
N THR A 164 -9.03 -3.74 -6.33
CA THR A 164 -9.91 -2.56 -6.46
C THR A 164 -9.20 -1.29 -6.02
N GLY A 165 -8.42 -1.35 -4.93
CA GLY A 165 -7.57 -0.26 -4.47
C GLY A 165 -6.52 0.22 -5.47
N VAL A 166 -5.99 -0.67 -6.30
CA VAL A 166 -4.97 -0.34 -7.32
C VAL A 166 -5.55 0.49 -8.46
N THR A 167 -6.88 0.56 -8.62
CA THR A 167 -7.49 1.48 -9.60
C THR A 167 -7.06 2.94 -9.38
N ALA A 168 -6.92 3.38 -8.12
CA ALA A 168 -6.42 4.71 -7.79
C ALA A 168 -4.93 4.92 -8.19
N HIS A 169 -4.17 3.85 -8.42
CA HIS A 169 -2.76 3.98 -8.82
C HIS A 169 -2.61 4.34 -10.29
N LEU A 170 -3.58 4.02 -11.16
CA LEU A 170 -3.47 4.36 -12.58
C LEU A 170 -3.31 5.88 -12.81
N PRO A 171 -4.19 6.76 -12.29
CA PRO A 171 -4.01 8.21 -12.45
C PRO A 171 -2.74 8.71 -11.73
N LEU A 172 -2.38 8.14 -10.58
CA LEU A 172 -1.16 8.54 -9.86
C LEU A 172 0.10 8.25 -10.66
N VAL A 173 0.21 7.06 -11.26
CA VAL A 173 1.37 6.65 -12.05
C VAL A 173 1.46 7.50 -13.32
N ALA A 174 0.33 7.77 -13.97
CA ALA A 174 0.27 8.64 -15.15
C ALA A 174 0.76 10.07 -14.84
N ALA A 175 0.43 10.60 -13.67
CA ALA A 175 0.85 11.93 -13.20
C ALA A 175 2.20 11.94 -12.45
N LEU A 176 3.01 10.86 -12.60
CA LEU A 176 4.30 10.68 -11.93
C LEU A 176 4.26 10.87 -10.39
N ARG A 177 3.10 10.64 -9.76
CA ARG A 177 2.93 10.70 -8.30
C ARG A 177 3.21 9.32 -7.70
N ASN A 178 3.88 9.30 -6.54
CA ASN A 178 4.22 8.05 -5.86
C ASN A 178 2.94 7.34 -5.38
N PRO A 179 2.61 6.13 -5.88
CA PRO A 179 1.35 5.44 -5.59
C PRO A 179 1.39 4.71 -4.23
N THR A 180 1.56 5.46 -3.15
CA THR A 180 1.60 4.91 -1.79
C THR A 180 0.23 4.38 -1.38
N VAL A 181 0.19 3.29 -0.62
CA VAL A 181 -1.08 2.60 -0.34
C VAL A 181 -2.02 3.48 0.50
N ARG A 182 -1.52 4.25 1.49
CA ARG A 182 -2.43 4.90 2.45
C ARG A 182 -3.22 6.05 1.87
N LEU A 183 -2.49 6.97 1.27
CA LEU A 183 -3.01 8.24 0.82
C LEU A 183 -3.36 8.24 -0.67
N ARG A 184 -3.39 7.06 -1.32
CA ARG A 184 -3.68 6.97 -2.76
C ARG A 184 -5.02 7.57 -3.18
N TYR A 185 -6.08 7.44 -2.38
CA TYR A 185 -7.38 8.00 -2.76
C TYR A 185 -7.38 9.55 -2.69
N PRO A 186 -6.96 10.17 -1.57
CA PRO A 186 -6.77 11.63 -1.55
C PRO A 186 -5.80 12.11 -2.64
N ALA A 187 -4.68 11.43 -2.86
CA ALA A 187 -3.74 11.81 -3.91
C ALA A 187 -4.34 11.65 -5.33
N ALA A 188 -5.15 10.62 -5.56
CA ALA A 188 -5.82 10.43 -6.84
C ALA A 188 -6.92 11.48 -7.06
N ARG A 189 -7.64 11.89 -6.01
CA ARG A 189 -8.56 13.03 -6.06
C ARG A 189 -7.82 14.28 -6.55
N ASP A 190 -6.69 14.59 -5.91
CA ASP A 190 -5.92 15.80 -6.22
C ASP A 190 -5.43 15.77 -7.69
N VAL A 191 -4.89 14.63 -8.15
CA VAL A 191 -4.51 14.45 -9.57
C VAL A 191 -5.72 14.57 -10.50
N LEU A 192 -6.84 13.91 -10.21
CA LEU A 192 -8.01 13.98 -11.08
C LEU A 192 -8.55 15.41 -11.17
N THR A 193 -8.57 16.16 -10.07
CA THR A 193 -8.95 17.58 -10.06
C THR A 193 -7.96 18.45 -10.84
N GLU A 194 -6.65 18.24 -10.68
CA GLU A 194 -5.59 18.98 -11.39
C GLU A 194 -5.78 18.93 -12.92
N TYR A 195 -6.30 17.81 -13.43
CA TYR A 195 -6.49 17.58 -14.87
C TYR A 195 -7.97 17.66 -15.33
N GLY A 196 -8.88 18.19 -14.51
CA GLY A 196 -10.29 18.39 -14.89
C GLY A 196 -11.11 17.09 -15.05
N GLN A 197 -10.70 16.03 -14.35
CA GLN A 197 -11.32 14.70 -14.34
C GLN A 197 -11.98 14.40 -12.98
N GLU A 198 -12.36 15.42 -12.21
CA GLU A 198 -12.87 15.30 -10.85
C GLU A 198 -14.13 14.43 -10.73
N ALA A 199 -14.93 14.34 -11.81
CA ALA A 199 -16.12 13.51 -11.87
C ALA A 199 -15.83 12.00 -11.71
N LEU A 200 -14.59 11.58 -11.99
CA LEU A 200 -14.18 10.18 -11.86
C LEU A 200 -13.92 9.77 -10.40
N TYR A 201 -13.64 10.73 -9.51
CA TYR A 201 -13.25 10.42 -8.14
C TYR A 201 -14.37 9.75 -7.31
N PRO A 202 -15.62 10.25 -7.30
CA PRO A 202 -16.72 9.56 -6.65
C PRO A 202 -16.91 8.13 -7.17
N GLU A 203 -16.71 7.91 -8.48
CA GLU A 203 -16.83 6.58 -9.08
C GLU A 203 -15.74 5.61 -8.59
N LEU A 204 -14.50 6.09 -8.41
CA LEU A 204 -13.43 5.29 -7.77
C LEU A 204 -13.80 4.88 -6.34
N LEU A 205 -14.46 5.74 -5.58
CA LEU A 205 -14.98 5.40 -4.25
C LEU A 205 -16.19 4.46 -4.31
N ALA A 206 -17.02 4.58 -5.34
CA ALA A 206 -18.17 3.69 -5.59
C ALA A 206 -17.72 2.27 -5.90
N LEU A 207 -16.56 2.08 -6.54
CA LEU A 207 -15.94 0.75 -6.71
C LEU A 207 -15.64 0.07 -5.37
N LEU A 208 -15.27 0.84 -4.33
CA LEU A 208 -15.16 0.32 -2.96
C LEU A 208 -16.52 0.24 -2.25
N GLY A 209 -17.56 0.86 -2.80
CA GLY A 209 -18.91 0.96 -2.21
C GLY A 209 -19.01 2.01 -1.12
N CYS A 210 -18.00 2.89 -1.02
CA CYS A 210 -17.88 3.85 0.06
C CYS A 210 -18.18 5.30 -0.36
N GLU A 211 -18.71 5.52 -1.57
CA GLU A 211 -19.02 6.87 -2.07
C GLU A 211 -20.01 7.61 -1.15
N ALA A 212 -21.03 6.92 -0.66
CA ALA A 212 -22.14 7.53 0.10
C ALA A 212 -22.06 7.28 1.63
N VAL A 213 -20.98 6.68 2.14
CA VAL A 213 -20.89 6.37 3.57
C VAL A 213 -20.70 7.65 4.39
N SER A 214 -21.34 7.71 5.55
CA SER A 214 -21.21 8.84 6.46
C SER A 214 -20.02 8.69 7.41
N ALA A 215 -19.41 9.81 7.80
CA ALA A 215 -18.34 9.81 8.82
C ALA A 215 -18.77 9.12 10.13
N ARG A 216 -20.05 9.21 10.50
CA ARG A 216 -20.62 8.53 11.69
C ARG A 216 -20.52 7.01 11.57
N GLN A 217 -20.87 6.44 10.42
CA GLN A 217 -20.75 5.00 10.18
C GLN A 217 -19.29 4.55 10.22
N VAL A 218 -18.39 5.31 9.59
CA VAL A 218 -16.95 5.00 9.57
C VAL A 218 -16.37 5.06 10.99
N ARG A 219 -16.72 6.07 11.81
CA ARG A 219 -16.29 6.17 13.22
C ARG A 219 -16.77 5.00 14.06
N HIS A 220 -18.02 4.57 13.85
CA HIS A 220 -18.58 3.40 14.54
C HIS A 220 -17.76 2.14 14.24
N HIS A 221 -17.51 1.87 12.95
CA HIS A 221 -16.74 0.70 12.53
C HIS A 221 -15.25 0.78 12.88
N LEU A 222 -14.66 1.98 12.97
CA LEU A 222 -13.32 2.16 13.54
C LEU A 222 -13.26 1.78 15.02
N ALA A 223 -14.30 2.07 15.81
CA ALA A 223 -14.36 1.66 17.21
C ALA A 223 -14.45 0.14 17.36
N GLU A 224 -15.23 -0.53 16.50
CA GLU A 224 -15.26 -2.01 16.46
C GLU A 224 -13.93 -2.61 16.00
N LEU A 225 -13.29 -2.00 15.00
CA LEU A 225 -11.96 -2.40 14.55
C LEU A 225 -10.95 -2.30 15.69
N THR A 226 -10.96 -1.19 16.42
CA THR A 226 -10.04 -0.94 17.53
C THR A 226 -10.18 -2.03 18.59
N ARG A 227 -11.41 -2.39 18.97
CA ARG A 227 -11.68 -3.51 19.89
C ARG A 227 -11.15 -4.84 19.37
N THR A 228 -11.36 -5.13 18.09
CA THR A 228 -10.89 -6.38 17.47
C THR A 228 -9.37 -6.41 17.41
N PHE A 229 -8.73 -5.31 17.00
CA PHE A 229 -7.28 -5.17 16.91
C PHE A 229 -6.62 -5.35 18.28
N ASP A 230 -7.10 -4.63 19.29
CA ASP A 230 -6.56 -4.68 20.67
C ASP A 230 -6.71 -6.09 21.28
N ALA A 231 -7.73 -6.84 20.86
CA ALA A 231 -7.91 -8.24 21.26
C ALA A 231 -7.04 -9.22 20.44
N THR A 232 -6.69 -8.90 19.19
CA THR A 232 -5.85 -9.75 18.32
C THR A 232 -4.36 -9.65 18.64
N VAL A 233 -3.84 -8.44 18.89
CA VAL A 233 -2.40 -8.21 19.13
C VAL A 233 -1.78 -9.15 20.18
N PRO A 234 -2.35 -9.34 21.39
CA PRO A 234 -1.70 -10.15 22.43
C PRO A 234 -1.67 -11.65 22.14
N ILE A 235 -2.49 -12.13 21.20
CA ILE A 235 -2.65 -13.56 20.89
C ILE A 235 -2.06 -13.96 19.54
N ALA A 236 -1.67 -13.01 18.70
CA ALA A 236 -1.10 -13.28 17.39
C ALA A 236 0.22 -14.06 17.51
N ARG A 237 0.25 -15.27 16.95
CA ARG A 237 1.39 -16.19 16.97
C ARG A 237 1.74 -16.67 15.57
N THR A 238 0.74 -16.97 14.75
CA THR A 238 0.96 -17.55 13.43
C THR A 238 1.54 -16.51 12.47
N PRO A 239 2.75 -16.73 11.93
CA PRO A 239 3.31 -15.84 10.92
C PRO A 239 2.48 -15.88 9.64
N PHE A 240 2.18 -14.69 9.12
CA PHE A 240 1.61 -14.46 7.80
C PHE A 240 2.17 -13.18 7.19
N PHE A 241 1.87 -12.93 5.91
CA PHE A 241 2.48 -11.83 5.15
C PHE A 241 2.37 -10.44 5.80
N PHE A 242 1.27 -10.15 6.52
CA PHE A 242 1.05 -8.85 7.20
C PHE A 242 1.22 -8.91 8.72
N SER A 243 2.02 -9.84 9.25
CA SER A 243 2.20 -9.99 10.72
C SER A 243 2.69 -8.70 11.38
N SER A 244 3.54 -7.93 10.69
CA SER A 244 4.08 -6.67 11.19
C SER A 244 3.02 -5.61 11.47
N ASP A 245 1.87 -5.69 10.77
CA ASP A 245 0.77 -4.74 10.89
C ASP A 245 -0.12 -5.00 12.11
N LEU A 246 0.03 -6.16 12.79
CA LEU A 246 -0.78 -6.56 13.94
C LEU A 246 0.08 -6.64 15.20
N THR A 247 0.71 -5.52 15.54
CA THR A 247 1.53 -5.37 16.74
C THR A 247 1.15 -4.12 17.50
N GLU A 248 1.52 -4.02 18.77
CA GLU A 248 1.34 -2.80 19.57
C GLU A 248 2.00 -1.59 18.89
N ARG A 249 3.20 -1.79 18.31
CA ARG A 249 3.94 -0.75 17.57
C ARG A 249 3.24 -0.30 16.29
N ALA A 250 2.50 -1.20 15.64
CA ALA A 250 1.74 -0.87 14.44
C ALA A 250 0.40 -0.20 14.73
N ARG A 251 -0.05 -0.18 16.00
CA ARG A 251 -1.36 0.38 16.36
C ARG A 251 -1.57 1.83 15.92
N PRO A 252 -0.62 2.77 16.09
CA PRO A 252 -0.80 4.14 15.60
C PRO A 252 -0.97 4.21 14.08
N ILE A 253 -0.27 3.33 13.37
CA ILE A 253 -0.36 3.20 11.91
C ILE A 253 -1.73 2.62 11.51
N ALA A 254 -2.14 1.51 12.11
CA ALA A 254 -3.34 0.76 11.74
C ALA A 254 -4.66 1.42 12.19
N ILE A 255 -4.66 2.11 13.33
CA ILE A 255 -5.85 2.70 13.95
C ILE A 255 -5.84 4.22 13.85
N ASP A 256 -4.78 4.86 14.36
CA ASP A 256 -4.77 6.33 14.49
C ASP A 256 -4.64 7.00 13.12
N GLY A 257 -3.93 6.40 12.16
CA GLY A 257 -3.90 6.87 10.77
C GLY A 257 -5.28 6.88 10.09
N SER A 258 -6.16 5.93 10.42
CA SER A 258 -7.55 5.95 9.95
C SER A 258 -8.39 7.00 10.69
N ARG A 259 -8.13 7.22 11.99
CA ARG A 259 -8.78 8.29 12.75
C ARG A 259 -8.45 9.67 12.18
N GLU A 260 -7.18 9.93 11.87
CA GLU A 260 -6.71 11.17 11.24
C GLU A 260 -7.41 11.45 9.91
N LEU A 261 -7.57 10.43 9.05
CA LEU A 261 -8.33 10.56 7.80
C LEU A 261 -9.78 10.98 8.06
N ILE A 262 -10.45 10.35 9.02
CA ILE A 262 -11.84 10.68 9.36
C ILE A 262 -11.96 12.10 9.93
N ASP A 263 -11.05 12.50 10.82
CA ASP A 263 -11.12 13.79 11.50
C ASP A 263 -10.90 14.97 10.54
N ARG A 264 -10.10 14.80 9.49
CA ARG A 264 -9.89 15.82 8.46
C ARG A 264 -10.89 15.78 7.30
N GLY A 265 -11.88 14.90 7.35
CA GLY A 265 -12.96 14.80 6.37
C GLY A 265 -12.81 13.71 5.31
N ASP A 266 -11.65 13.04 5.21
CA ASP A 266 -11.36 11.92 4.30
C ASP A 266 -11.88 10.57 4.84
N HIS A 267 -13.10 10.56 5.39
CA HIS A 267 -13.68 9.39 6.05
C HIS A 267 -13.98 8.23 5.10
N ARG A 268 -14.26 8.50 3.82
CA ARG A 268 -14.57 7.46 2.82
C ARG A 268 -13.31 6.71 2.43
N GLU A 269 -12.21 7.44 2.32
CA GLU A 269 -10.87 6.98 2.00
C GLU A 269 -10.30 6.10 3.13
N ALA A 270 -10.73 6.34 4.37
CA ALA A 270 -10.40 5.49 5.51
C ALA A 270 -10.99 4.07 5.41
N VAL A 271 -12.10 3.87 4.69
CA VAL A 271 -12.81 2.58 4.60
C VAL A 271 -11.89 1.44 4.15
N PHE A 272 -11.04 1.70 3.15
CA PHE A 272 -10.09 0.69 2.67
C PHE A 272 -9.22 0.15 3.82
N TRP A 273 -8.68 1.04 4.66
CA TRP A 273 -7.78 0.64 5.75
C TRP A 273 -8.50 -0.02 6.90
N LEU A 274 -9.72 0.42 7.20
CA LEU A 274 -10.55 -0.25 8.20
C LEU A 274 -10.76 -1.71 7.81
N LEU A 275 -11.21 -1.95 6.58
CA LEU A 275 -11.53 -3.31 6.11
C LEU A 275 -10.29 -4.17 5.92
N ALA A 276 -9.18 -3.61 5.43
CA ALA A 276 -7.91 -4.33 5.32
C ALA A 276 -7.41 -4.77 6.70
N THR A 277 -7.49 -3.89 7.70
CA THR A 277 -7.03 -4.20 9.07
C THR A 277 -7.96 -5.19 9.75
N PHE A 278 -9.28 -5.04 9.60
CA PHE A 278 -10.24 -6.05 10.06
C PHE A 278 -9.96 -7.42 9.46
N ALA A 279 -9.77 -7.50 8.14
CA ALA A 279 -9.52 -8.76 7.45
C ALA A 279 -8.23 -9.42 7.98
N ARG A 280 -7.16 -8.65 8.17
CA ARG A 280 -5.91 -9.14 8.77
C ARG A 280 -6.14 -9.68 10.19
N CYS A 281 -6.87 -8.96 11.03
CA CYS A 281 -7.20 -9.44 12.37
C CYS A 281 -7.97 -10.78 12.30
N HIS A 282 -8.96 -10.88 11.41
CA HIS A 282 -9.75 -12.10 11.27
C HIS A 282 -8.99 -13.27 10.66
N THR A 283 -8.00 -13.03 9.81
CA THR A 283 -7.06 -14.07 9.33
C THR A 283 -6.28 -14.67 10.50
N VAL A 284 -5.74 -13.83 11.39
CA VAL A 284 -5.02 -14.31 12.59
C VAL A 284 -5.96 -14.99 13.57
N LEU A 285 -7.07 -14.34 13.92
CA LEU A 285 -8.04 -14.88 14.88
C LEU A 285 -8.57 -16.25 14.47
N ALA A 286 -8.82 -16.48 13.18
CA ALA A 286 -9.30 -17.76 12.69
C ALA A 286 -8.35 -18.93 13.03
N GLN A 287 -7.05 -18.65 13.10
CA GLN A 287 -6.01 -19.63 13.39
C GLN A 287 -5.65 -19.67 14.88
N ASP A 288 -5.43 -18.51 15.49
CA ASP A 288 -4.81 -18.39 16.82
C ASP A 288 -5.83 -18.30 17.96
N ALA A 289 -7.09 -17.91 17.67
CA ALA A 289 -8.17 -17.86 18.66
C ALA A 289 -9.58 -18.01 18.02
N PRO A 290 -9.97 -19.24 17.59
CA PRO A 290 -11.22 -19.48 16.87
C PRO A 290 -12.50 -19.03 17.60
N ASP A 291 -12.54 -19.12 18.93
CA ASP A 291 -13.69 -18.66 19.72
C ASP A 291 -13.82 -17.13 19.65
N LEU A 292 -12.71 -16.42 19.77
CA LEU A 292 -12.68 -14.96 19.64
C LEU A 292 -12.96 -14.54 18.19
N HIS A 293 -12.47 -15.29 17.19
CA HIS A 293 -12.83 -15.11 15.79
C HIS A 293 -14.36 -15.14 15.63
N THR A 294 -15.01 -16.18 16.15
CA THR A 294 -16.46 -16.37 16.08
C THR A 294 -17.20 -15.22 16.76
N ALA A 295 -16.76 -14.81 17.96
CA ALA A 295 -17.37 -13.73 18.72
C ALA A 295 -17.25 -12.36 18.03
N ARG A 296 -16.14 -12.09 17.34
CA ARG A 296 -15.89 -10.79 16.67
C ARG A 296 -16.33 -10.75 15.20
N LEU A 297 -16.58 -11.90 14.57
CA LEU A 297 -16.96 -12.00 13.16
C LEU A 297 -18.21 -11.18 12.77
N PRO A 298 -19.27 -11.08 13.61
CA PRO A 298 -20.42 -10.24 13.30
C PRO A 298 -20.04 -8.78 13.03
N ALA A 299 -19.20 -8.18 13.88
CA ALA A 299 -18.76 -6.79 13.72
C ALA A 299 -17.99 -6.57 12.40
N PHE A 300 -17.16 -7.54 11.99
CA PHE A 300 -16.48 -7.45 10.69
C PHE A 300 -17.46 -7.59 9.51
N ARG A 301 -18.43 -8.50 9.59
CA ARG A 301 -19.45 -8.64 8.54
C ARG A 301 -20.31 -7.40 8.41
N GLU A 302 -20.72 -6.80 9.53
CA GLU A 302 -21.45 -5.54 9.58
C GLU A 302 -20.61 -4.40 8.98
N ALA A 303 -19.33 -4.28 9.34
CA ALA A 303 -18.44 -3.29 8.74
C ALA A 303 -18.32 -3.44 7.21
N VAL A 304 -18.17 -4.66 6.71
CA VAL A 304 -18.14 -4.91 5.26
C VAL A 304 -19.48 -4.53 4.63
N ALA A 305 -20.60 -4.96 5.18
CA ALA A 305 -21.92 -4.67 4.63
C ALA A 305 -22.24 -3.16 4.63
N ASP A 306 -22.06 -2.48 5.77
CA ASP A 306 -22.41 -1.07 5.95
C ASP A 306 -21.50 -0.13 5.15
N LEU A 307 -20.20 -0.45 5.03
CA LEU A 307 -19.23 0.45 4.41
C LEU A 307 -19.06 0.23 2.91
N THR A 308 -19.53 -0.90 2.37
CA THR A 308 -19.31 -1.26 0.95
C THR A 308 -20.57 -1.74 0.22
N GLY A 309 -21.64 -2.05 0.94
CA GLY A 309 -22.85 -2.70 0.42
C GLY A 309 -22.70 -4.21 0.18
N LEU A 310 -21.57 -4.82 0.55
CA LEU A 310 -21.30 -6.23 0.30
C LEU A 310 -21.93 -7.12 1.38
N THR A 311 -23.08 -7.71 1.07
CA THR A 311 -23.82 -8.59 2.00
C THR A 311 -23.52 -10.09 1.83
N GLY A 312 -22.75 -10.46 0.80
CA GLY A 312 -22.42 -11.87 0.52
C GLY A 312 -21.58 -12.06 -0.74
N THR A 313 -21.36 -13.33 -1.10
CA THR A 313 -20.51 -13.70 -2.23
C THR A 313 -21.04 -13.19 -3.57
N ALA A 314 -22.35 -13.26 -3.80
CA ALA A 314 -22.95 -12.74 -5.03
C ALA A 314 -22.70 -11.23 -5.20
N ALA A 315 -22.87 -10.44 -4.13
CA ALA A 315 -22.58 -9.01 -4.14
C ALA A 315 -21.09 -8.73 -4.39
N LEU A 316 -20.19 -9.54 -3.82
CA LEU A 316 -18.74 -9.43 -4.05
C LEU A 316 -18.37 -9.68 -5.52
N LEU A 317 -18.94 -10.72 -6.13
CA LEU A 317 -18.70 -11.05 -7.54
C LEU A 317 -19.28 -9.99 -8.47
N ALA A 318 -20.47 -9.48 -8.17
CA ALA A 318 -21.06 -8.37 -8.91
C ALA A 318 -20.18 -7.11 -8.84
N ARG A 319 -19.64 -6.78 -7.64
CA ARG A 319 -18.72 -5.65 -7.48
C ARG A 319 -17.39 -5.87 -8.18
N ARG A 320 -16.84 -7.08 -8.17
CA ARG A 320 -15.66 -7.44 -8.98
C ARG A 320 -15.93 -7.14 -10.46
N ASP A 321 -17.09 -7.52 -10.98
CA ASP A 321 -17.45 -7.32 -12.39
C ASP A 321 -17.70 -5.84 -12.72
N GLU A 322 -18.22 -5.05 -11.77
CA GLU A 322 -18.27 -3.59 -11.87
C GLU A 322 -16.88 -2.97 -12.02
N VAL A 323 -15.92 -3.39 -11.19
CA VAL A 323 -14.53 -2.90 -11.27
C VAL A 323 -13.93 -3.25 -12.63
N LEU A 324 -14.06 -4.49 -13.09
CA LEU A 324 -13.52 -4.93 -14.38
C LEU A 324 -14.15 -4.16 -15.56
N ARG A 325 -15.46 -3.86 -15.52
CA ARG A 325 -16.13 -3.04 -16.53
C ARG A 325 -15.72 -1.58 -16.50
N PHE A 326 -15.27 -1.07 -15.36
CA PHE A 326 -14.79 0.31 -15.22
C PHE A 326 -13.37 0.50 -15.76
N VAL A 327 -12.52 -0.54 -15.71
CA VAL A 327 -11.10 -0.46 -16.11
C VAL A 327 -10.88 0.15 -17.51
N PRO A 328 -11.62 -0.23 -18.58
CA PRO A 328 -11.44 0.40 -19.90
C PRO A 328 -11.65 1.91 -19.92
N ARG A 329 -12.62 2.43 -19.16
CA ARG A 329 -12.87 3.87 -19.06
C ARG A 329 -11.78 4.56 -18.25
N LEU A 330 -11.37 3.96 -17.12
CA LEU A 330 -10.25 4.46 -16.33
C LEU A 330 -8.97 4.52 -17.16
N TRP A 331 -8.74 3.53 -18.01
CA TRP A 331 -7.60 3.49 -18.93
C TRP A 331 -7.62 4.65 -19.92
N ALA A 332 -8.78 4.99 -20.50
CA ALA A 332 -8.89 6.14 -21.40
C ALA A 332 -8.49 7.45 -20.69
N VAL A 333 -9.02 7.69 -19.48
CA VAL A 333 -8.62 8.87 -18.67
C VAL A 333 -7.13 8.82 -18.32
N THR A 334 -6.59 7.64 -18.01
CA THR A 334 -5.15 7.48 -17.70
C THR A 334 -4.26 7.87 -18.88
N GLU A 335 -4.64 7.50 -20.11
CA GLU A 335 -3.92 7.90 -21.32
C GLU A 335 -4.06 9.40 -21.60
N GLU A 336 -5.22 10.01 -21.29
CA GLU A 336 -5.41 11.48 -21.36
C GLU A 336 -4.51 12.22 -20.38
N LEU A 337 -4.44 11.77 -19.12
CA LEU A 337 -3.55 12.32 -18.10
C LEU A 337 -2.09 12.25 -18.54
N LEU A 338 -1.67 11.06 -19.01
CA LEU A 338 -0.32 10.83 -19.50
C LEU A 338 0.00 11.72 -20.71
N ALA A 339 -0.98 12.00 -21.57
CA ALA A 339 -0.79 12.90 -22.71
C ALA A 339 -0.71 14.38 -22.32
N ALA A 340 -1.36 14.77 -21.21
CA ALA A 340 -1.45 16.15 -20.77
C ALA A 340 -0.35 16.56 -19.77
N ASP A 341 0.29 15.60 -19.10
CA ASP A 341 1.31 15.89 -18.07
C ASP A 341 2.61 16.45 -18.69
N PRO A 342 2.98 17.72 -18.42
CA PRO A 342 4.18 18.33 -18.97
C PRO A 342 5.49 17.77 -18.38
N GLU A 343 5.43 17.06 -17.24
CA GLU A 343 6.61 16.37 -16.68
C GLU A 343 6.90 15.04 -17.41
N VAL A 344 5.94 14.50 -18.17
CA VAL A 344 6.13 13.31 -19.00
C VAL A 344 6.88 13.70 -20.28
N LEU A 345 8.00 13.03 -20.54
CA LEU A 345 8.93 13.34 -21.62
C LEU A 345 8.70 12.43 -22.83
N GLY A 346 8.64 13.02 -24.03
CA GLY A 346 8.37 12.34 -25.30
C GLY A 346 7.02 12.73 -25.85
#